data_AF-A0A2E8PRW4-F1
#
_entry.id   AF-A0A2E8PRW4-F1
#
_cell.length_a   1.000
_cell.length_b   1.000
_cell.length_c   1.000
_cell.angle_alpha   90.00
_cell.angle_beta   90.00
_cell.angle_gamma   90.00
#
_symmetry.space_group_name_H-M   'P 1'
#
loop_
_entity.id
_entity.type
_entity.pdbx_description
1 polymer ?
#
loop_
_entity_poly.entity_id
_entity_poly.type
_entity_poly.pdbx_seq_one_letter_code
_entity_poly.pdbx_strand_id
1 'polypeptide(L)'
;MRKLMFHPVIIEENPSGLFCSSEWILAHCCAWVLKIRLTWTENRRDSIQKFRNSSMLRFKNQALTFLITAITFLAVQPILAEDPAVSEDTVRVPAVNFENRTNRRATPAAREYERNTGIMGADEVLKDGEYSLRGISIVRVFDPSTEGLGADIVTIDPQADFGHINAIIRVLQGYLSKAFEYNLEDAAVVARYIVYYNARLRNDASLYQGKYSEDVLAKVDPDKAGIDRSFRNWSGNTQIFIPLKKNLVRPGETDVNREEITEEETGINEDDKTDMDRIDEDRKEEDKDRLDEKEEELQKKKEDTGKKLEELQKDPEKNKEAIEETKEEINKIEEEQKEVQEQKEELEQGTTDSTDSTDSTDSNNTTDSTDSTDSNNTTDNSTTDSTDSTDSTNTTDTTDGKEEVATTDTNTTTDTTKPDETLEEIDKSENVIAEKILFLRILRYIEGGHYSNELWAIDPKKDDALEKSPYTNICGREFVGLGEESVVVIGYEGSAHNDSSHNLVVINGKDLLKKAQSAEEVFWRTPMVTKDGKIYAFVKDGNSYFLGRFNADLTLDAKSSDPISQNSDITFYGEKIYLTGKSGNGDTTTIQVFNAGDLKLLKTITPPAN
;
A
#
# COMPACT_ATOMS: atom_id res chain seq x y z
N MET A 1 52.33 -29.61 56.08
CA MET A 1 53.67 -30.16 55.76
C MET A 1 54.11 -29.63 54.39
N ARG A 2 55.36 -29.92 53.94
CA ARG A 2 56.01 -29.64 52.63
C ARG A 2 55.16 -28.84 51.59
N LYS A 3 55.45 -27.58 51.19
CA LYS A 3 56.70 -26.90 50.69
C LYS A 3 56.94 -27.10 49.18
N LEU A 4 56.88 -25.99 48.41
CA LEU A 4 57.69 -25.51 47.25
C LEU A 4 56.85 -24.41 46.52
N MET A 5 57.24 -23.13 46.43
CA MET A 5 58.32 -22.45 45.64
C MET A 5 58.03 -22.39 44.13
N PHE A 6 58.28 -21.33 43.35
CA PHE A 6 58.52 -19.86 43.49
C PHE A 6 57.98 -19.26 42.15
N HIS A 7 57.15 -18.22 42.08
CA HIS A 7 57.44 -16.76 42.11
C HIS A 7 58.32 -16.20 40.95
N PRO A 8 58.10 -14.94 40.47
CA PRO A 8 58.26 -14.55 39.06
C PRO A 8 59.50 -13.66 38.80
N VAL A 9 59.35 -12.56 38.02
CA VAL A 9 60.24 -11.38 37.76
C VAL A 9 60.91 -11.38 36.36
N ILE A 10 61.07 -10.28 35.59
CA ILE A 10 60.39 -8.96 35.39
C ILE A 10 61.10 -8.22 34.21
N ILE A 11 60.55 -7.13 33.61
CA ILE A 11 61.30 -6.04 32.86
C ILE A 11 61.94 -6.44 31.49
N GLU A 12 62.11 -5.60 30.45
CA GLU A 12 61.71 -4.20 30.13
C GLU A 12 61.76 -3.88 28.60
N GLU A 13 61.31 -2.67 28.26
CA GLU A 13 61.75 -1.77 27.16
C GLU A 13 61.41 -2.01 25.66
N ASN A 14 61.25 -0.83 25.02
CA ASN A 14 61.00 -0.48 23.60
C ASN A 14 62.40 -0.12 22.97
N PRO A 15 62.59 0.64 21.86
CA PRO A 15 61.70 1.07 20.78
C PRO A 15 62.29 0.89 19.34
N SER A 16 61.54 1.32 18.32
CA SER A 16 62.00 1.73 16.96
C SER A 16 62.63 0.66 16.05
N GLY A 17 62.50 0.70 14.72
CA GLY A 17 61.83 1.66 13.82
C GLY A 17 62.71 1.95 12.59
N LEU A 18 62.16 1.98 11.37
CA LEU A 18 62.90 2.37 10.15
C LEU A 18 62.00 2.85 9.00
N PHE A 19 62.62 3.55 8.05
CA PHE A 19 62.00 4.35 6.99
C PHE A 19 62.01 3.65 5.60
N CYS A 20 61.43 4.36 4.62
CA CYS A 20 61.54 4.18 3.17
C CYS A 20 60.57 3.18 2.49
N SER A 21 60.07 3.41 1.27
CA SER A 21 59.64 4.62 0.52
C SER A 21 59.37 4.20 -0.93
N SER A 22 58.42 4.87 -1.61
CA SER A 22 58.34 5.04 -3.08
C SER A 22 58.56 3.84 -4.01
N GLU A 23 57.48 3.44 -4.69
CA GLU A 23 57.46 2.91 -6.07
C GLU A 23 58.30 1.66 -6.41
N TRP A 24 57.63 0.65 -6.98
CA TRP A 24 57.94 0.06 -8.31
C TRP A 24 56.86 -0.96 -8.67
N ILE A 25 56.94 -1.55 -9.88
CA ILE A 25 56.06 -2.65 -10.36
C ILE A 25 54.60 -2.25 -10.64
N LEU A 26 54.34 -1.04 -11.16
CA LEU A 26 53.22 -0.83 -12.09
C LEU A 26 53.56 -1.42 -13.48
N ALA A 27 54.08 -2.65 -13.50
CA ALA A 27 54.88 -3.17 -14.63
C ALA A 27 54.97 -4.71 -14.72
N HIS A 28 53.88 -5.46 -14.48
CA HIS A 28 53.89 -6.93 -14.70
C HIS A 28 52.60 -7.60 -15.23
N CYS A 29 51.56 -6.85 -15.67
CA CYS A 29 50.33 -7.45 -16.24
C CYS A 29 50.15 -7.28 -17.77
N CYS A 30 50.86 -6.36 -18.44
CA CYS A 30 50.72 -6.16 -19.90
C CYS A 30 51.41 -7.24 -20.78
N ALA A 31 51.91 -8.33 -20.20
CA ALA A 31 52.84 -9.25 -20.84
C ALA A 31 52.26 -10.59 -21.32
N TRP A 32 50.97 -10.90 -21.05
CA TRP A 32 50.40 -12.23 -21.35
C TRP A 32 49.30 -12.27 -22.42
N VAL A 33 48.53 -11.20 -22.59
CA VAL A 33 47.46 -11.12 -23.62
C VAL A 33 48.03 -11.12 -25.05
N LEU A 34 49.30 -10.73 -25.23
CA LEU A 34 49.95 -10.59 -26.54
C LEU A 34 50.72 -11.85 -27.01
N LYS A 35 50.25 -13.07 -26.68
CA LYS A 35 50.89 -14.31 -27.16
C LYS A 35 49.97 -15.45 -27.64
N ILE A 36 48.67 -15.19 -27.81
CA ILE A 36 47.76 -16.06 -28.60
C ILE A 36 47.19 -15.27 -29.80
N ARG A 37 48.04 -14.45 -30.41
CA ARG A 37 47.87 -13.89 -31.76
C ARG A 37 49.18 -14.12 -32.52
N LEU A 38 49.10 -14.66 -33.74
CA LEU A 38 50.19 -14.84 -34.71
C LEU A 38 51.30 -15.86 -34.38
N THR A 39 50.99 -17.16 -34.35
CA THR A 39 51.86 -18.21 -34.94
C THR A 39 51.08 -19.45 -35.40
N TRP A 40 50.35 -19.38 -36.52
CA TRP A 40 50.39 -20.42 -37.58
C TRP A 40 49.65 -20.02 -38.87
N THR A 41 50.25 -19.13 -39.65
CA THR A 41 49.95 -19.01 -41.07
C THR A 41 50.74 -20.08 -41.84
N GLU A 42 50.24 -21.31 -42.01
CA GLU A 42 50.66 -22.21 -43.12
C GLU A 42 49.86 -23.53 -43.25
N ASN A 43 48.63 -23.50 -43.79
CA ASN A 43 48.28 -24.46 -44.85
C ASN A 43 47.02 -24.11 -45.67
N ARG A 44 47.00 -24.65 -46.91
CA ARG A 44 45.86 -24.81 -47.82
C ARG A 44 45.02 -23.58 -48.15
N ARG A 45 45.61 -22.80 -49.07
CA ARG A 45 44.91 -22.30 -50.27
C ARG A 45 44.20 -23.43 -51.04
N ASP A 46 43.45 -23.02 -52.06
CA ASP A 46 42.80 -23.81 -53.12
C ASP A 46 41.54 -24.60 -52.73
N SER A 47 40.37 -23.98 -52.97
CA SER A 47 39.35 -24.57 -53.86
C SER A 47 38.27 -23.56 -54.32
N ILE A 48 37.87 -23.69 -55.59
CA ILE A 48 36.64 -23.17 -56.21
C ILE A 48 36.48 -21.63 -56.23
N GLN A 49 37.22 -20.98 -57.14
CA GLN A 49 36.70 -19.86 -57.92
C GLN A 49 36.43 -20.33 -59.36
N LYS A 50 35.35 -21.11 -59.58
CA LYS A 50 35.01 -21.69 -60.89
C LYS A 50 33.53 -22.14 -60.98
N PHE A 51 32.64 -21.27 -61.48
CA PHE A 51 32.10 -21.40 -62.84
C PHE A 51 31.27 -20.17 -63.24
N ARG A 52 31.10 -19.94 -64.54
CA ARG A 52 30.38 -18.79 -65.11
C ARG A 52 29.63 -19.21 -66.39
N ASN A 53 28.39 -18.74 -66.56
CA ASN A 53 27.53 -18.80 -67.75
C ASN A 53 27.10 -20.18 -68.31
N SER A 54 25.83 -20.54 -68.06
CA SER A 54 24.87 -21.05 -69.06
C SER A 54 23.48 -21.19 -68.41
N SER A 55 22.34 -21.11 -69.12
CA SER A 55 22.10 -20.83 -70.54
C SER A 55 20.73 -20.12 -70.71
N MET A 56 20.44 -19.57 -71.89
CA MET A 56 19.08 -19.13 -72.22
C MET A 56 18.18 -20.33 -72.52
N LEU A 57 16.91 -20.28 -72.11
CA LEU A 57 15.83 -20.77 -72.97
C LEU A 57 14.54 -19.96 -72.78
N ARG A 58 13.92 -19.56 -73.89
CA ARG A 58 12.62 -18.88 -73.93
C ARG A 58 11.54 -19.89 -74.29
N PHE A 59 10.40 -19.86 -73.62
CA PHE A 59 9.11 -20.24 -74.22
C PHE A 59 8.02 -19.24 -73.82
N LYS A 60 6.91 -19.24 -74.57
CA LYS A 60 5.88 -18.18 -74.59
C LYS A 60 4.57 -18.64 -73.94
N ASN A 61 3.77 -17.66 -73.48
CA ASN A 61 2.30 -17.56 -73.42
C ASN A 61 1.50 -18.84 -73.09
N GLN A 62 0.55 -18.86 -72.15
CA GLN A 62 -0.60 -17.95 -72.02
C GLN A 62 -1.22 -18.01 -70.61
N ALA A 63 -2.12 -17.05 -70.32
CA ALA A 63 -3.18 -17.09 -69.29
C ALA A 63 -2.73 -17.11 -67.80
N LEU A 64 -3.58 -16.77 -66.81
CA LEU A 64 -4.68 -15.78 -66.73
C LEU A 64 -5.11 -15.68 -65.24
N THR A 65 -4.75 -14.59 -64.55
CA THR A 65 -5.34 -14.17 -63.26
C THR A 65 -5.08 -15.10 -62.05
N PHE A 66 -5.33 -14.60 -60.83
CA PHE A 66 -5.20 -15.29 -59.53
C PHE A 66 -3.80 -15.80 -59.13
N LEU A 67 -2.94 -14.91 -58.59
CA LEU A 67 -2.26 -15.11 -57.28
C LEU A 67 -1.49 -13.85 -56.80
N ILE A 68 -2.18 -12.78 -56.36
CA ILE A 68 -1.54 -11.66 -55.64
C ILE A 68 -2.39 -11.27 -54.42
N THR A 69 -2.51 -12.20 -53.47
CA THR A 69 -3.06 -12.00 -52.12
C THR A 69 -2.46 -13.03 -51.15
N ALA A 70 -1.13 -13.14 -51.18
CA ALA A 70 -0.32 -13.88 -50.24
C ALA A 70 1.03 -13.16 -50.06
N ILE A 71 1.69 -13.33 -48.91
CA ILE A 71 2.97 -12.67 -48.55
C ILE A 71 2.84 -11.14 -48.26
N THR A 72 1.77 -10.71 -47.60
CA THR A 72 1.75 -9.46 -46.77
C THR A 72 0.96 -9.65 -45.47
N PHE A 73 1.09 -10.82 -44.84
CA PHE A 73 0.54 -11.08 -43.49
C PHE A 73 1.51 -11.93 -42.66
N LEU A 74 2.78 -11.52 -42.65
CA LEU A 74 3.80 -12.06 -41.75
C LEU A 74 3.69 -11.30 -40.42
N ALA A 75 3.54 -12.06 -39.33
CA ALA A 75 2.96 -11.57 -38.09
C ALA A 75 3.71 -10.40 -37.43
N VAL A 76 3.00 -9.29 -37.26
CA VAL A 76 3.11 -8.48 -36.03
C VAL A 76 1.83 -8.73 -35.24
N GLN A 77 1.78 -9.88 -34.55
CA GLN A 77 0.88 -10.02 -33.41
C GLN A 77 1.53 -9.27 -32.25
N PRO A 78 0.83 -8.35 -31.55
CA PRO A 78 1.31 -7.90 -30.27
C PRO A 78 1.29 -9.11 -29.34
N ILE A 79 2.48 -9.61 -28.97
CA ILE A 79 2.61 -10.63 -27.93
C ILE A 79 2.41 -9.92 -26.59
N LEU A 80 1.14 -9.61 -26.30
CA LEU A 80 0.63 -9.61 -24.94
C LEU A 80 0.58 -11.06 -24.48
N ALA A 81 1.77 -11.62 -24.23
CA ALA A 81 1.89 -12.61 -23.20
C ALA A 81 1.60 -11.85 -21.90
N GLU A 82 0.41 -12.08 -21.33
CA GLU A 82 0.28 -11.94 -19.89
C GLU A 82 1.36 -12.85 -19.28
N ASP A 83 2.26 -12.29 -18.47
CA ASP A 83 3.24 -13.11 -17.74
C ASP A 83 2.47 -14.21 -17.00
N PRO A 84 2.96 -15.47 -17.03
CA PRO A 84 2.22 -16.62 -16.51
C PRO A 84 1.86 -16.35 -15.05
N ALA A 85 0.56 -16.11 -14.81
CA ALA A 85 0.09 -15.35 -13.66
C ALA A 85 0.66 -15.87 -12.33
N VAL A 86 1.75 -15.22 -11.89
CA VAL A 86 2.53 -15.65 -10.74
C VAL A 86 1.60 -15.66 -9.53
N SER A 87 1.62 -16.73 -8.74
CA SER A 87 0.80 -16.81 -7.55
C SER A 87 1.09 -15.66 -6.60
N GLU A 88 0.11 -15.27 -5.79
CA GLU A 88 0.43 -14.58 -4.53
C GLU A 88 1.19 -15.58 -3.66
N ASP A 89 2.33 -15.17 -3.13
CA ASP A 89 3.09 -15.98 -2.20
C ASP A 89 2.35 -15.99 -0.85
N THR A 90 1.81 -17.16 -0.49
CA THR A 90 1.07 -17.31 0.76
C THR A 90 2.03 -17.24 1.93
N VAL A 91 1.81 -16.27 2.81
CA VAL A 91 2.45 -16.19 4.13
C VAL A 91 2.15 -17.49 4.90
N ARG A 92 3.21 -18.23 5.23
CA ARG A 92 3.17 -19.58 5.84
C ARG A 92 4.25 -19.70 6.88
N VAL A 93 3.86 -20.11 8.07
CA VAL A 93 4.76 -20.50 9.16
C VAL A 93 4.39 -21.93 9.59
N PRO A 94 5.35 -22.84 9.86
CA PRO A 94 5.10 -24.20 10.35
C PRO A 94 3.89 -24.44 11.28
N ALA A 95 3.55 -23.51 12.18
CA ALA A 95 2.38 -23.63 13.06
C ALA A 95 1.08 -23.00 12.52
N VAL A 96 1.12 -22.08 11.55
CA VAL A 96 -0.04 -21.35 11.01
C VAL A 96 -0.01 -21.31 9.47
N ASN A 97 -1.02 -21.93 8.86
CA ASN A 97 -1.21 -21.96 7.41
C ASN A 97 -2.65 -21.54 7.08
N PHE A 98 -2.79 -20.43 6.33
CA PHE A 98 -4.09 -19.86 5.97
C PHE A 98 -4.65 -20.47 4.66
N GLU A 99 -5.93 -20.85 4.65
CA GLU A 99 -6.71 -21.12 3.43
C GLU A 99 -7.17 -19.78 2.84
N ASN A 100 -6.57 -19.38 1.72
CA ASN A 100 -7.01 -18.22 0.94
C ASN A 100 -8.11 -18.61 -0.05
N ARG A 101 -8.99 -17.66 -0.38
CA ARG A 101 -10.02 -17.80 -1.44
C ARG A 101 -9.40 -17.88 -2.83
N THR A 102 -8.27 -17.22 -3.02
CA THR A 102 -7.50 -17.22 -4.27
C THR A 102 -6.03 -16.99 -3.97
N ASN A 103 -5.14 -17.67 -4.70
CA ASN A 103 -3.70 -17.40 -4.68
C ASN A 103 -3.27 -16.60 -5.92
N ARG A 104 -4.14 -15.74 -6.47
CA ARG A 104 -3.79 -14.81 -7.55
C ARG A 104 -3.10 -13.58 -6.96
N ARG A 105 -1.93 -13.23 -7.48
CA ARG A 105 -1.16 -12.05 -7.07
C ARG A 105 -1.98 -10.76 -7.23
N ALA A 106 -2.11 -10.02 -6.13
CA ALA A 106 -2.80 -8.74 -6.08
C ALA A 106 -2.12 -7.73 -7.02
N THR A 107 -2.93 -7.01 -7.80
CA THR A 107 -2.44 -5.96 -8.71
C THR A 107 -1.78 -4.83 -7.91
N PRO A 108 -0.90 -4.00 -8.51
CA PRO A 108 -0.33 -2.85 -7.82
C PRO A 108 -1.39 -1.96 -7.17
N ALA A 109 -2.48 -1.65 -7.88
CA ALA A 109 -3.60 -0.85 -7.39
C ALA A 109 -4.37 -1.52 -6.24
N ALA A 110 -4.52 -2.85 -6.21
CA ALA A 110 -5.11 -3.56 -5.08
C ALA A 110 -4.22 -3.45 -3.83
N ARG A 111 -2.92 -3.71 -3.98
CA ARG A 111 -1.92 -3.61 -2.89
C ARG A 111 -1.80 -2.19 -2.34
N GLU A 112 -2.01 -1.19 -3.18
CA GLU A 112 -2.06 0.22 -2.79
C GLU A 112 -3.38 0.56 -2.08
N TYR A 113 -4.53 0.13 -2.61
CA TYR A 113 -5.84 0.31 -1.95
C TYR A 113 -5.87 -0.34 -0.55
N GLU A 114 -5.28 -1.53 -0.40
CA GLU A 114 -5.12 -2.24 0.88
C GLU A 114 -4.34 -1.38 1.89
N ARG A 115 -3.12 -0.94 1.57
CA ARG A 115 -2.33 -0.05 2.45
C ARG A 115 -3.02 1.28 2.74
N ASN A 116 -3.57 1.94 1.72
CA ASN A 116 -4.25 3.23 1.87
C ASN A 116 -5.54 3.12 2.71
N THR A 117 -6.10 1.91 2.87
CA THR A 117 -7.19 1.66 3.82
C THR A 117 -6.68 1.66 5.26
N GLY A 118 -5.53 1.03 5.51
CA GLY A 118 -4.85 1.08 6.81
C GLY A 118 -4.43 2.49 7.22
N ILE A 119 -3.79 3.24 6.31
CA ILE A 119 -3.34 4.62 6.55
C ILE A 119 -4.53 5.52 6.94
N MET A 120 -5.64 5.45 6.20
CA MET A 120 -6.87 6.20 6.54
C MET A 120 -7.50 5.75 7.87
N GLY A 121 -7.35 4.47 8.24
CA GLY A 121 -7.72 3.98 9.57
C GLY A 121 -6.92 4.64 10.68
N ALA A 122 -5.60 4.74 10.51
CA ALA A 122 -4.71 5.36 11.47
C ALA A 122 -4.93 6.88 11.60
N ASP A 123 -5.11 7.60 10.49
CA ASP A 123 -5.37 9.05 10.52
C ASP A 123 -6.64 9.42 11.32
N GLU A 124 -7.73 8.65 11.21
CA GLU A 124 -8.96 8.93 11.96
C GLU A 124 -8.91 8.38 13.40
N VAL A 125 -8.31 7.20 13.64
CA VAL A 125 -8.15 6.67 15.01
C VAL A 125 -7.25 7.55 15.87
N LEU A 126 -6.17 8.12 15.32
CA LEU A 126 -5.32 9.09 16.03
C LEU A 126 -6.04 10.43 16.33
N LYS A 127 -7.21 10.69 15.73
CA LYS A 127 -7.96 11.94 15.87
C LYS A 127 -9.21 11.79 16.76
N ASP A 128 -10.02 10.76 16.50
CA ASP A 128 -11.33 10.54 17.14
C ASP A 128 -11.39 9.22 17.95
N GLY A 129 -10.34 8.39 17.93
CA GLY A 129 -10.28 7.08 18.61
C GLY A 129 -10.96 5.93 17.86
N GLU A 130 -11.73 6.20 16.80
CA GLU A 130 -12.45 5.19 16.02
C GLU A 130 -12.45 5.44 14.50
N TYR A 131 -12.64 4.37 13.73
CA TYR A 131 -12.78 4.35 12.27
C TYR A 131 -13.75 3.26 11.85
N SER A 132 -14.52 3.47 10.77
CA SER A 132 -15.40 2.44 10.18
C SER A 132 -15.66 2.73 8.70
N LEU A 133 -14.74 2.28 7.82
CA LEU A 133 -14.84 2.46 6.37
C LEU A 133 -14.18 1.31 5.60
N ARG A 134 -14.55 1.17 4.32
CA ARG A 134 -13.96 0.23 3.34
C ARG A 134 -14.03 -1.27 3.73
N GLY A 135 -14.82 -1.64 4.74
CA GLY A 135 -14.91 -3.02 5.25
C GLY A 135 -13.99 -3.32 6.43
N ILE A 136 -13.41 -2.28 7.04
CA ILE A 136 -12.63 -2.35 8.27
C ILE A 136 -13.19 -1.33 9.25
N SER A 137 -13.46 -1.77 10.48
CA SER A 137 -13.71 -0.89 11.62
C SER A 137 -12.59 -1.04 12.63
N ILE A 138 -12.11 0.06 13.21
CA ILE A 138 -11.02 0.08 14.19
C ILE A 138 -11.46 0.94 15.37
N VAL A 139 -11.17 0.50 16.59
CA VAL A 139 -11.31 1.31 17.80
C VAL A 139 -10.06 1.18 18.66
N ARG A 140 -9.49 2.31 19.07
CA ARG A 140 -8.42 2.36 20.08
C ARG A 140 -9.02 2.33 21.46
N VAL A 141 -8.52 1.44 22.31
CA VAL A 141 -8.82 1.41 23.74
C VAL A 141 -7.51 1.32 24.50
N PHE A 142 -7.11 2.43 25.11
CA PHE A 142 -5.90 2.55 25.90
C PHE A 142 -6.13 3.53 27.05
N ASP A 143 -6.01 3.05 28.29
CA ASP A 143 -5.95 3.86 29.49
C ASP A 143 -4.84 3.27 30.40
N PRO A 144 -3.69 3.96 30.55
CA PRO A 144 -2.56 3.46 31.32
C PRO A 144 -2.79 3.46 32.84
N SER A 145 -3.96 3.91 33.31
CA SER A 145 -4.40 3.76 34.70
C SER A 145 -5.26 2.52 34.96
N THR A 146 -5.62 1.78 33.91
CA THR A 146 -6.36 0.49 34.02
C THR A 146 -5.41 -0.71 34.08
N GLU A 147 -5.87 -1.79 34.72
CA GLU A 147 -5.13 -3.06 34.80
C GLU A 147 -5.37 -3.90 33.52
N GLY A 148 -4.30 -4.49 32.99
CA GLY A 148 -4.32 -5.26 31.73
C GLY A 148 -3.90 -4.43 30.50
N LEU A 149 -3.60 -5.11 29.39
CA LEU A 149 -3.17 -4.47 28.15
C LEU A 149 -4.30 -3.68 27.48
N GLY A 150 -3.95 -2.52 26.92
CA GLY A 150 -4.77 -1.82 25.93
C GLY A 150 -4.63 -2.43 24.53
N ALA A 151 -5.51 -2.06 23.60
CA ALA A 151 -5.50 -2.56 22.23
C ALA A 151 -6.09 -1.58 21.21
N ASP A 152 -5.60 -1.62 19.97
CA ASP A 152 -6.41 -1.27 18.79
C ASP A 152 -7.13 -2.53 18.30
N ILE A 153 -8.46 -2.50 18.24
CA ILE A 153 -9.29 -3.65 17.84
C ILE A 153 -9.74 -3.47 16.38
N VAL A 154 -9.08 -4.17 15.46
CA VAL A 154 -9.34 -4.13 14.02
C VAL A 154 -10.37 -5.20 13.63
N THR A 155 -11.61 -4.78 13.42
CA THR A 155 -12.74 -5.61 13.01
C THR A 155 -12.81 -5.71 11.48
N ILE A 156 -12.98 -6.93 10.95
CA ILE A 156 -13.27 -7.16 9.54
C ILE A 156 -14.79 -7.22 9.36
N ASP A 157 -15.35 -6.20 8.70
CA ASP A 157 -16.81 -6.04 8.59
C ASP A 157 -17.45 -7.07 7.64
N PRO A 158 -18.78 -7.35 7.72
CA PRO A 158 -19.47 -8.32 6.86
C PRO A 158 -19.47 -7.99 5.36
N GLN A 159 -19.21 -6.74 4.97
CA GLN A 159 -19.07 -6.30 3.58
C GLN A 159 -17.63 -6.40 3.03
N ALA A 160 -16.68 -6.87 3.84
CA ALA A 160 -15.29 -7.02 3.43
C ALA A 160 -15.07 -8.25 2.53
N ASP A 161 -14.29 -8.09 1.45
CA ASP A 161 -14.09 -9.13 0.42
C ASP A 161 -12.64 -9.66 0.34
N PHE A 162 -11.91 -9.63 1.47
CA PHE A 162 -10.51 -10.06 1.55
C PHE A 162 -10.34 -11.52 1.13
N GLY A 163 -9.73 -11.73 -0.05
CA GLY A 163 -9.57 -13.06 -0.65
C GLY A 163 -8.26 -13.79 -0.33
N HIS A 164 -7.29 -13.10 0.28
CA HIS A 164 -5.97 -13.64 0.63
C HIS A 164 -5.42 -12.92 1.87
N ILE A 165 -4.74 -13.62 2.77
CA ILE A 165 -4.30 -13.09 4.08
C ILE A 165 -3.38 -11.85 3.93
N ASN A 166 -2.50 -11.86 2.93
CA ASN A 166 -1.64 -10.72 2.55
C ASN A 166 -2.38 -9.39 2.34
N ALA A 167 -3.68 -9.40 1.99
CA ALA A 167 -4.46 -8.17 1.85
C ALA A 167 -4.78 -7.54 3.22
N ILE A 168 -5.09 -8.38 4.22
CA ILE A 168 -5.27 -7.97 5.62
C ILE A 168 -3.93 -7.52 6.21
N ILE A 169 -2.85 -8.27 5.95
CA ILE A 169 -1.48 -7.87 6.32
C ILE A 169 -1.10 -6.52 5.71
N ARG A 170 -1.56 -6.19 4.49
CA ARG A 170 -1.34 -4.86 3.87
C ARG A 170 -2.17 -3.74 4.46
N VAL A 171 -3.41 -4.01 4.90
CA VAL A 171 -4.17 -3.05 5.72
C VAL A 171 -3.41 -2.78 7.02
N LEU A 172 -2.96 -3.81 7.73
CA LEU A 172 -2.19 -3.67 8.95
C LEU A 172 -0.85 -2.94 8.72
N GLN A 173 -0.08 -3.30 7.67
CA GLN A 173 1.14 -2.59 7.27
C GLN A 173 0.91 -1.08 7.10
N GLY A 174 -0.15 -0.70 6.36
CA GLY A 174 -0.50 0.70 6.18
C GLY A 174 -0.89 1.37 7.49
N TYR A 175 -1.69 0.71 8.33
CA TYR A 175 -2.09 1.21 9.64
C TYR A 175 -0.88 1.42 10.57
N LEU A 176 -0.05 0.40 10.77
CA LEU A 176 1.12 0.42 11.64
C LEU A 176 2.13 1.52 11.23
N SER A 177 2.36 1.69 9.92
CA SER A 177 3.27 2.71 9.40
C SER A 177 2.85 4.15 9.72
N LYS A 178 1.58 4.36 10.06
CA LYS A 178 0.99 5.68 10.30
C LYS A 178 0.54 5.89 11.76
N ALA A 179 0.07 4.84 12.43
CA ALA A 179 -0.34 4.85 13.83
C ALA A 179 0.86 4.85 14.80
N PHE A 180 1.98 4.22 14.40
CA PHE A 180 3.14 3.97 15.27
C PHE A 180 4.49 4.28 14.59
N GLU A 181 4.47 4.86 13.39
CA GLU A 181 5.65 5.34 12.65
C GLU A 181 6.69 4.25 12.32
N TYR A 182 6.26 3.01 12.10
CA TYR A 182 7.12 2.00 11.47
C TYR A 182 7.38 2.37 10.01
N ASN A 183 8.59 2.12 9.49
CA ASN A 183 8.79 2.14 8.03
C ASN A 183 7.98 0.99 7.37
N LEU A 184 7.79 1.04 6.05
CA LEU A 184 6.91 0.08 5.36
C LEU A 184 7.41 -1.37 5.40
N GLU A 185 8.71 -1.62 5.55
CA GLU A 185 9.27 -2.96 5.56
C GLU A 185 9.05 -3.59 6.95
N ASP A 186 9.41 -2.86 8.01
CA ASP A 186 9.20 -3.27 9.39
C ASP A 186 7.71 -3.39 9.75
N ALA A 187 6.88 -2.45 9.27
CA ALA A 187 5.42 -2.53 9.39
C ALA A 187 4.85 -3.81 8.73
N ALA A 188 5.51 -4.35 7.70
CA ALA A 188 5.10 -5.62 7.11
C ALA A 188 5.51 -6.82 7.97
N VAL A 189 6.61 -6.75 8.72
CA VAL A 189 7.04 -7.78 9.67
C VAL A 189 6.07 -7.79 10.85
N VAL A 190 5.90 -6.67 11.55
CA VAL A 190 4.99 -6.54 12.71
C VAL A 190 3.55 -6.93 12.34
N ALA A 191 3.08 -6.61 11.13
CA ALA A 191 1.77 -7.06 10.62
C ALA A 191 1.64 -8.58 10.42
N ARG A 192 2.74 -9.32 10.18
CA ARG A 192 2.72 -10.80 10.13
C ARG A 192 2.54 -11.37 11.54
N TYR A 193 3.36 -10.93 12.50
CA TYR A 193 3.30 -11.31 13.91
C TYR A 193 1.90 -11.09 14.52
N ILE A 194 1.33 -9.88 14.36
CA ILE A 194 -0.05 -9.57 14.79
C ILE A 194 -1.07 -10.57 14.20
N VAL A 195 -0.91 -10.98 12.93
CA VAL A 195 -1.81 -11.94 12.28
C VAL A 195 -1.63 -13.37 12.80
N TYR A 196 -0.41 -13.80 13.12
CA TYR A 196 -0.16 -15.13 13.71
C TYR A 196 -0.66 -15.22 15.15
N TYR A 197 -0.34 -14.22 15.97
CA TYR A 197 -0.85 -14.02 17.32
C TYR A 197 -2.39 -14.14 17.35
N ASN A 198 -3.07 -13.38 16.50
CA ASN A 198 -4.54 -13.45 16.39
C ASN A 198 -5.06 -14.78 15.82
N ALA A 199 -4.27 -15.51 15.02
CA ALA A 199 -4.60 -16.86 14.54
C ALA A 199 -4.35 -17.96 15.59
N ARG A 200 -3.84 -17.59 16.77
CA ARG A 200 -3.78 -18.42 17.99
C ARG A 200 -4.88 -18.06 18.99
N LEU A 201 -5.19 -16.77 19.20
CA LEU A 201 -6.33 -16.32 20.04
C LEU A 201 -7.68 -16.89 19.56
N ARG A 202 -7.78 -17.25 18.28
CA ARG A 202 -9.02 -17.66 17.63
C ARG A 202 -9.68 -18.87 18.29
N ASN A 203 -10.89 -18.66 18.80
CA ASN A 203 -11.71 -19.64 19.53
C ASN A 203 -11.14 -20.09 20.89
N ASP A 204 -10.10 -19.44 21.43
CA ASP A 204 -9.59 -19.70 22.79
C ASP A 204 -9.57 -18.42 23.62
N ALA A 205 -10.64 -18.23 24.40
CA ALA A 205 -10.81 -17.07 25.26
C ALA A 205 -9.79 -17.02 26.42
N SER A 206 -9.17 -18.14 26.79
CA SER A 206 -8.20 -18.19 27.89
C SER A 206 -6.88 -17.48 27.58
N LEU A 207 -6.63 -17.17 26.29
CA LEU A 207 -5.41 -16.49 25.84
C LEU A 207 -5.51 -14.95 25.85
N TYR A 208 -6.72 -14.38 26.03
CA TYR A 208 -6.91 -12.92 26.08
C TYR A 208 -7.74 -12.42 27.28
N GLN A 209 -8.62 -13.24 27.87
CA GLN A 209 -9.37 -12.84 29.07
C GLN A 209 -8.46 -12.70 30.27
N GLY A 210 -8.50 -11.54 30.95
CA GLY A 210 -7.62 -11.21 32.08
C GLY A 210 -6.20 -10.78 31.67
N LYS A 211 -5.85 -10.83 30.38
CA LYS A 211 -4.61 -10.26 29.84
C LYS A 211 -4.82 -8.83 29.32
N TYR A 212 -5.94 -8.59 28.64
CA TYR A 212 -6.40 -7.26 28.22
C TYR A 212 -7.32 -6.62 29.27
N SER A 213 -7.36 -5.29 29.32
CA SER A 213 -8.20 -4.56 30.27
C SER A 213 -9.71 -4.73 29.98
N GLU A 214 -10.54 -4.56 31.00
CA GLU A 214 -12.01 -4.73 30.90
C GLU A 214 -12.63 -3.80 29.82
N ASP A 215 -12.07 -2.61 29.60
CA ASP A 215 -12.55 -1.69 28.56
C ASP A 215 -12.21 -2.20 27.14
N VAL A 216 -11.09 -2.90 26.95
CA VAL A 216 -10.78 -3.61 25.68
C VAL A 216 -11.77 -4.76 25.50
N LEU A 217 -11.94 -5.59 26.54
CA LEU A 217 -12.84 -6.74 26.50
C LEU A 217 -14.29 -6.32 26.22
N ALA A 218 -14.72 -5.14 26.69
CA ALA A 218 -16.03 -4.54 26.39
C ALA A 218 -16.23 -4.13 24.91
N LYS A 219 -15.19 -4.13 24.07
CA LYS A 219 -15.28 -3.95 22.60
C LYS A 219 -15.17 -5.27 21.81
N VAL A 220 -14.87 -6.37 22.48
CA VAL A 220 -14.63 -7.68 21.86
C VAL A 220 -15.90 -8.53 21.91
N ASP A 221 -16.29 -9.06 20.76
CA ASP A 221 -17.23 -10.17 20.66
C ASP A 221 -16.43 -11.49 20.74
N PRO A 222 -16.62 -12.33 21.77
CA PRO A 222 -15.83 -13.55 21.94
C PRO A 222 -15.92 -14.55 20.78
N ASP A 223 -17.03 -14.56 20.03
CA ASP A 223 -17.20 -15.40 18.82
C ASP A 223 -16.44 -14.82 17.60
N LYS A 224 -15.90 -13.60 17.71
CA LYS A 224 -15.11 -12.93 16.68
C LYS A 224 -13.65 -12.69 17.04
N ALA A 225 -13.27 -12.85 18.31
CA ALA A 225 -11.91 -12.65 18.80
C ALA A 225 -10.88 -13.48 17.99
N GLY A 226 -9.81 -12.83 17.54
CA GLY A 226 -8.78 -13.43 16.69
C GLY A 226 -9.25 -13.65 15.24
N ILE A 227 -8.32 -14.09 14.38
CA ILE A 227 -8.56 -14.36 12.95
C ILE A 227 -8.59 -15.87 12.67
N ASP A 228 -9.57 -16.31 11.88
CA ASP A 228 -9.66 -17.71 11.47
C ASP A 228 -8.55 -18.06 10.46
N ARG A 229 -8.16 -19.34 10.41
CA ARG A 229 -7.22 -19.84 9.40
C ARG A 229 -7.88 -19.98 8.03
N SER A 230 -9.21 -19.99 7.93
CA SER A 230 -9.96 -20.02 6.67
C SER A 230 -10.58 -18.67 6.32
N PHE A 231 -10.39 -18.23 5.07
CA PHE A 231 -10.99 -17.01 4.51
C PHE A 231 -12.52 -16.91 4.68
N ARG A 232 -13.18 -18.06 4.84
CA ARG A 232 -14.63 -18.21 4.97
C ARG A 232 -15.18 -17.54 6.23
N ASN A 233 -14.33 -17.40 7.24
CA ASN A 233 -14.66 -16.90 8.57
C ASN A 233 -13.97 -15.55 8.88
N TRP A 234 -13.39 -14.86 7.88
CA TRP A 234 -12.85 -13.51 8.08
C TRP A 234 -13.95 -12.44 8.09
N SER A 235 -14.68 -12.34 6.98
CA SER A 235 -15.69 -11.29 6.76
C SER A 235 -16.81 -11.36 7.80
N GLY A 236 -17.00 -10.28 8.55
CA GLY A 236 -18.01 -10.14 9.61
C GLY A 236 -17.78 -10.97 10.88
N ASN A 237 -16.68 -11.72 10.97
CA ASN A 237 -16.46 -12.76 11.99
C ASN A 237 -15.05 -12.70 12.61
N THR A 238 -14.27 -11.65 12.36
CA THR A 238 -12.89 -11.50 12.86
C THR A 238 -12.69 -10.13 13.51
N GLN A 239 -12.09 -10.13 14.71
CA GLN A 239 -11.56 -8.97 15.41
C GLN A 239 -10.11 -9.24 15.79
N ILE A 240 -9.19 -8.50 15.16
CA ILE A 240 -7.75 -8.58 15.35
C ILE A 240 -7.35 -7.61 16.45
N PHE A 241 -6.71 -8.11 17.50
CA PHE A 241 -6.06 -7.33 18.55
C PHE A 241 -4.70 -6.84 18.07
N ILE A 242 -4.44 -5.54 18.16
CA ILE A 242 -3.08 -4.98 18.17
C ILE A 242 -2.82 -4.54 19.62
N PRO A 243 -2.14 -5.35 20.45
CA PRO A 243 -1.84 -4.97 21.83
C PRO A 243 -0.95 -3.74 21.90
N LEU A 244 -1.22 -2.86 22.86
CA LEU A 244 -0.55 -1.57 23.02
C LEU A 244 0.20 -1.50 24.37
N LYS A 245 1.33 -0.79 24.37
CA LYS A 245 1.99 -0.27 25.57
C LYS A 245 2.17 1.25 25.50
N LYS A 246 2.35 1.89 26.65
CA LYS A 246 2.56 3.35 26.74
C LYS A 246 3.87 3.70 26.01
N ASN A 247 3.87 4.77 25.22
CA ASN A 247 5.08 5.29 24.60
C ASN A 247 4.96 6.81 24.35
N LEU A 248 5.57 7.62 25.22
CA LEU A 248 5.45 9.07 25.28
C LEU A 248 5.99 9.81 24.06
N VAL A 249 6.72 9.14 23.17
CA VAL A 249 7.31 9.74 21.96
C VAL A 249 6.63 9.31 20.66
N ARG A 250 5.68 8.37 20.68
CA ARG A 250 4.96 7.87 19.47
C ARG A 250 3.51 8.39 19.39
N PRO A 251 2.86 8.36 18.21
CA PRO A 251 1.54 8.96 18.04
C PRO A 251 0.44 8.35 18.92
N GLY A 252 -0.31 9.23 19.59
CA GLY A 252 -1.32 8.82 20.57
C GLY A 252 -0.74 8.28 21.88
N GLU A 253 0.54 8.54 22.16
CA GLU A 253 1.28 8.14 23.37
C GLU A 253 1.34 6.62 23.60
N THR A 254 1.35 5.85 22.50
CA THR A 254 1.34 4.38 22.47
C THR A 254 2.23 3.81 21.38
N ASP A 255 2.77 2.62 21.60
CA ASP A 255 3.33 1.74 20.55
C ASP A 255 2.74 0.33 20.69
N VAL A 256 2.91 -0.50 19.66
CA VAL A 256 2.60 -1.93 19.70
C VAL A 256 3.43 -2.60 20.79
N ASN A 257 2.80 -3.41 21.63
CA ASN A 257 3.51 -4.32 22.51
C ASN A 257 4.07 -5.49 21.68
N ARG A 258 5.34 -5.37 21.27
CA ARG A 258 6.04 -6.38 20.44
C ARG A 258 6.40 -7.64 21.24
N GLU A 259 6.61 -7.52 22.54
CA GLU A 259 6.83 -8.66 23.44
C GLU A 259 5.57 -9.55 23.51
N GLU A 260 4.38 -8.95 23.64
CA GLU A 260 3.09 -9.68 23.65
C GLU A 260 2.85 -10.54 22.40
N ILE A 261 3.21 -10.01 21.22
CA ILE A 261 3.01 -10.74 19.94
C ILE A 261 4.15 -11.71 19.62
N THR A 262 5.18 -11.80 20.45
CA THR A 262 6.35 -12.72 20.29
C THR A 262 6.45 -13.78 21.40
N GLU A 263 5.90 -13.51 22.59
CA GLU A 263 6.06 -14.24 23.88
C GLU A 263 6.11 -15.78 23.77
N GLU A 264 5.23 -16.38 22.97
CA GLU A 264 5.03 -17.83 22.88
C GLU A 264 5.00 -18.34 21.42
N GLU A 265 5.66 -17.64 20.50
CA GLU A 265 5.59 -18.00 19.08
C GLU A 265 6.38 -19.25 18.71
N THR A 266 5.71 -20.16 18.01
CA THR A 266 6.30 -21.40 17.51
C THR A 266 6.25 -21.45 15.98
N GLY A 267 7.41 -21.61 15.36
CA GLY A 267 7.51 -21.94 13.94
C GLY A 267 7.45 -20.77 12.95
N ILE A 268 7.73 -19.53 13.37
CA ILE A 268 8.15 -18.48 12.43
C ILE A 268 9.48 -18.86 11.74
N ASN A 269 9.77 -18.33 10.55
CA ASN A 269 11.07 -18.53 9.89
C ASN A 269 12.16 -17.64 10.52
N GLU A 270 13.40 -18.12 10.48
CA GLU A 270 14.53 -17.41 11.09
C GLU A 270 14.74 -15.99 10.53
N ASP A 271 14.34 -15.74 9.27
CA ASP A 271 14.46 -14.41 8.65
C ASP A 271 13.44 -13.41 9.26
N ASP A 272 12.16 -13.79 9.39
CA ASP A 272 11.13 -12.97 10.04
C ASP A 272 11.51 -12.68 11.51
N LYS A 273 12.13 -13.65 12.18
CA LYS A 273 12.65 -13.49 13.54
C LYS A 273 13.85 -12.55 13.60
N THR A 274 14.82 -12.71 12.70
CA THR A 274 16.00 -11.82 12.61
C THR A 274 15.57 -10.38 12.30
N ASP A 275 14.55 -10.20 11.47
CA ASP A 275 13.92 -8.91 11.22
C ASP A 275 13.25 -8.35 12.48
N MET A 276 12.50 -9.15 13.26
CA MET A 276 11.90 -8.67 14.51
C MET A 276 12.95 -8.33 15.59
N ASP A 277 13.96 -9.19 15.78
CA ASP A 277 15.07 -8.95 16.70
C ASP A 277 15.76 -7.61 16.36
N ARG A 278 16.01 -7.33 15.05
CA ARG A 278 16.49 -6.02 14.57
C ARG A 278 15.51 -4.89 14.83
N ILE A 279 14.22 -5.07 14.53
CA ILE A 279 13.18 -4.04 14.74
C ILE A 279 13.12 -3.62 16.21
N ASP A 280 13.28 -4.55 17.14
CA ASP A 280 13.33 -4.22 18.57
C ASP A 280 14.62 -3.50 18.98
N GLU A 281 15.77 -3.76 18.35
CA GLU A 281 16.99 -2.96 18.55
C GLU A 281 16.84 -1.54 17.96
N ASP A 282 16.45 -1.43 16.68
CA ASP A 282 16.25 -0.16 15.96
C ASP A 282 15.23 0.74 16.71
N ARG A 283 14.11 0.17 17.17
CA ARG A 283 13.04 0.92 17.86
C ARG A 283 13.43 1.35 19.28
N LYS A 284 14.25 0.58 19.99
CA LYS A 284 14.76 0.99 21.32
C LYS A 284 15.68 2.19 21.22
N GLU A 285 16.56 2.23 20.22
CA GLU A 285 17.44 3.39 20.01
C GLU A 285 16.66 4.61 19.48
N GLU A 286 15.72 4.43 18.53
CA GLU A 286 14.82 5.52 18.10
C GLU A 286 14.00 6.12 19.26
N ASP A 287 13.45 5.28 20.15
CA ASP A 287 12.66 5.75 21.30
C ASP A 287 13.56 6.47 22.31
N LYS A 288 14.77 5.96 22.57
CA LYS A 288 15.75 6.58 23.46
C LYS A 288 16.18 7.97 22.97
N ASP A 289 16.58 8.09 21.70
CA ASP A 289 16.98 9.37 21.11
C ASP A 289 15.84 10.40 21.17
N ARG A 290 14.60 9.99 20.89
CA ARG A 290 13.42 10.85 21.00
C ARG A 290 13.06 11.22 22.45
N LEU A 291 13.36 10.37 23.42
CA LEU A 291 13.18 10.66 24.86
C LEU A 291 14.30 11.58 25.39
N ASP A 292 15.51 11.53 24.83
CA ASP A 292 16.58 12.51 25.07
C ASP A 292 16.18 13.88 24.50
N GLU A 293 15.71 13.97 23.25
CA GLU A 293 15.17 15.21 22.67
C GLU A 293 13.98 15.76 23.49
N LYS A 294 13.02 14.90 23.88
CA LYS A 294 11.85 15.32 24.68
C LYS A 294 12.26 15.82 26.07
N GLU A 295 13.29 15.25 26.70
CA GLU A 295 13.81 15.76 27.99
C GLU A 295 14.44 17.15 27.83
N GLU A 296 15.26 17.37 26.80
CA GLU A 296 15.85 18.70 26.53
C GLU A 296 14.76 19.76 26.24
N GLU A 297 13.74 19.42 25.46
CA GLU A 297 12.60 20.31 25.20
C GLU A 297 11.84 20.65 26.50
N LEU A 298 11.53 19.66 27.33
CA LEU A 298 10.83 19.85 28.61
C LEU A 298 11.66 20.67 29.60
N GLN A 299 12.97 20.41 29.71
CA GLN A 299 13.86 21.18 30.58
C GLN A 299 13.94 22.64 30.15
N LYS A 300 14.05 22.91 28.85
CA LYS A 300 14.04 24.27 28.29
C LYS A 300 12.69 24.98 28.50
N LYS A 301 11.57 24.28 28.24
CA LYS A 301 10.19 24.74 28.51
C LYS A 301 10.03 25.11 29.99
N LYS A 302 10.53 24.28 30.91
CA LYS A 302 10.55 24.52 32.36
C LYS A 302 11.33 25.77 32.74
N GLU A 303 12.53 25.95 32.20
CA GLU A 303 13.34 27.13 32.47
C GLU A 303 12.71 28.43 31.99
N ASP A 304 12.15 28.46 30.78
CA ASP A 304 11.52 29.67 30.23
C ASP A 304 10.19 30.00 30.93
N THR A 305 9.41 28.97 31.30
CA THR A 305 8.22 29.13 32.16
C THR A 305 8.60 29.57 33.58
N GLY A 306 9.75 29.13 34.11
CA GLY A 306 10.32 29.64 35.36
C GLY A 306 10.67 31.13 35.31
N LYS A 307 11.36 31.57 34.23
CA LYS A 307 11.70 32.99 33.99
C LYS A 307 10.42 33.85 33.85
N LYS A 308 9.39 33.34 33.17
CA LYS A 308 8.04 33.93 33.07
C LYS A 308 7.39 34.06 34.45
N LEU A 309 7.47 33.04 35.31
CA LEU A 309 6.94 33.08 36.67
C LEU A 309 7.67 34.12 37.55
N GLU A 310 9.01 34.19 37.49
CA GLU A 310 9.79 35.23 38.19
C GLU A 310 9.43 36.65 37.74
N GLU A 311 9.14 36.84 36.45
CA GLU A 311 8.66 38.13 35.93
C GLU A 311 7.27 38.48 36.47
N LEU A 312 6.31 37.55 36.41
CA LEU A 312 4.96 37.80 36.90
C LEU A 312 4.94 38.10 38.41
N GLN A 313 5.79 37.45 39.20
CA GLN A 313 5.93 37.70 40.65
C GLN A 313 6.44 39.09 41.03
N LYS A 314 6.92 39.92 40.08
CA LYS A 314 7.31 41.32 40.32
C LYS A 314 6.11 42.24 40.67
N ASP A 315 4.89 41.85 40.27
CA ASP A 315 3.63 42.56 40.59
C ASP A 315 2.52 41.55 40.90
N PRO A 316 2.55 40.89 42.08
CA PRO A 316 1.75 39.70 42.36
C PRO A 316 0.28 40.01 42.68
N GLU A 317 -0.06 41.26 43.05
CA GLU A 317 -1.47 41.65 43.22
C GLU A 317 -2.17 41.78 41.85
N LYS A 318 -1.46 42.28 40.84
CA LYS A 318 -1.97 42.47 39.49
C LYS A 318 -1.95 41.18 38.66
N ASN A 319 -0.91 40.36 38.81
CA ASN A 319 -0.65 39.19 37.96
C ASN A 319 -1.17 37.86 38.55
N LYS A 320 -1.97 37.91 39.63
CA LYS A 320 -2.31 36.75 40.47
C LYS A 320 -2.82 35.52 39.70
N GLU A 321 -3.69 35.71 38.70
CA GLU A 321 -4.29 34.61 37.94
C GLU A 321 -3.25 33.93 37.03
N ALA A 322 -2.48 34.71 36.27
CA ALA A 322 -1.39 34.23 35.43
C ALA A 322 -0.26 33.57 36.24
N ILE A 323 -0.02 33.99 37.49
CA ILE A 323 0.92 33.34 38.41
C ILE A 323 0.48 31.91 38.74
N GLU A 324 -0.82 31.66 38.93
CA GLU A 324 -1.32 30.32 39.26
C GLU A 324 -1.32 29.41 38.02
N GLU A 325 -1.81 29.92 36.88
CA GLU A 325 -1.73 29.24 35.58
C GLU A 325 -0.30 28.83 35.22
N THR A 326 0.69 29.71 35.44
CA THR A 326 2.11 29.42 35.19
C THR A 326 2.69 28.39 36.17
N LYS A 327 2.14 28.23 37.39
CA LYS A 327 2.53 27.12 38.29
C LYS A 327 1.91 25.80 37.84
N GLU A 328 0.64 25.80 37.43
CA GLU A 328 0.00 24.60 36.89
C GLU A 328 0.71 24.11 35.62
N GLU A 329 1.19 25.05 34.79
CA GLU A 329 2.07 24.76 33.65
C GLU A 329 3.41 24.13 34.09
N ILE A 330 4.07 24.66 35.12
CA ILE A 330 5.31 24.06 35.67
C ILE A 330 5.04 22.67 36.22
N ASN A 331 4.02 22.48 37.06
CA ASN A 331 3.70 21.18 37.66
C ASN A 331 3.51 20.09 36.60
N LYS A 332 2.77 20.39 35.52
CA LYS A 332 2.60 19.48 34.38
C LYS A 332 3.92 19.15 33.69
N ILE A 333 4.82 20.12 33.53
CA ILE A 333 6.15 19.88 32.99
C ILE A 333 6.99 19.00 33.94
N GLU A 334 6.85 19.13 35.26
CA GLU A 334 7.53 18.23 36.22
C GLU A 334 6.94 16.81 36.21
N GLU A 335 5.63 16.67 35.97
CA GLU A 335 4.97 15.38 35.74
C GLU A 335 5.43 14.76 34.40
N GLU A 336 5.38 15.51 33.29
CA GLU A 336 5.90 15.09 31.97
C GLU A 336 7.39 14.68 32.03
N GLN A 337 8.25 15.42 32.75
CA GLN A 337 9.66 15.06 32.96
C GLN A 337 9.82 13.74 33.74
N LYS A 338 9.00 13.52 34.77
CA LYS A 338 9.04 12.29 35.56
C LYS A 338 8.65 11.07 34.71
N GLU A 339 7.60 11.18 33.90
CA GLU A 339 7.18 10.06 33.04
C GLU A 339 8.21 9.74 31.94
N VAL A 340 8.88 10.76 31.38
CA VAL A 340 10.00 10.56 30.43
C VAL A 340 11.16 9.81 31.09
N GLN A 341 11.53 10.17 32.32
CA GLN A 341 12.57 9.46 33.08
C GLN A 341 12.18 8.01 33.36
N GLU A 342 10.92 7.74 33.76
CA GLU A 342 10.43 6.39 34.02
C GLU A 342 10.43 5.52 32.74
N GLN A 343 10.07 6.07 31.57
CA GLN A 343 10.15 5.32 30.31
C GLN A 343 11.61 5.04 29.87
N LYS A 344 12.56 5.96 30.16
CA LYS A 344 13.99 5.68 29.93
C LYS A 344 14.49 4.53 30.82
N GLU A 345 14.13 4.54 32.10
CA GLU A 345 14.49 3.48 33.04
C GLU A 345 13.87 2.12 32.68
N GLU A 346 12.68 2.09 32.07
CA GLU A 346 12.06 0.87 31.50
C GLU A 346 12.87 0.33 30.31
N LEU A 347 13.24 1.20 29.36
CA LEU A 347 14.05 0.84 28.19
C LEU A 347 15.45 0.31 28.58
N GLU A 348 16.07 0.87 29.62
CA GLU A 348 17.36 0.36 30.14
C GLU A 348 17.21 -0.98 30.89
N GLN A 349 16.15 -1.17 31.70
CA GLN A 349 15.96 -2.41 32.47
C GLN A 349 15.66 -3.63 31.58
N GLY A 350 15.12 -3.42 30.39
CA GLY A 350 14.97 -4.44 29.34
C GLY A 350 16.29 -5.07 28.86
N THR A 351 17.45 -4.59 29.33
CA THR A 351 18.77 -5.21 29.05
C THR A 351 19.14 -6.36 29.99
N THR A 352 18.39 -6.58 31.10
CA THR A 352 18.83 -7.48 32.18
C THR A 352 18.19 -8.88 32.21
N ASP A 353 16.92 -9.04 31.83
CA ASP A 353 16.16 -10.29 32.07
C ASP A 353 16.25 -11.36 30.97
N SER A 354 17.00 -11.13 29.88
CA SER A 354 17.20 -12.12 28.81
C SER A 354 18.10 -13.32 29.21
N THR A 355 18.56 -13.37 30.47
CA THR A 355 19.17 -14.56 31.07
C THR A 355 18.83 -14.72 32.55
N ASP A 356 18.23 -15.86 32.88
CA ASP A 356 18.12 -16.49 34.22
C ASP A 356 17.07 -15.92 35.19
N SER A 357 15.80 -16.30 35.00
CA SER A 357 14.80 -16.42 36.08
C SER A 357 13.74 -17.49 35.82
N THR A 358 14.17 -18.75 35.68
CA THR A 358 13.30 -19.90 35.98
C THR A 358 13.47 -20.34 37.43
N ASP A 359 12.35 -20.47 38.15
CA ASP A 359 12.18 -21.10 39.47
C ASP A 359 12.79 -20.40 40.70
N SER A 360 11.92 -19.79 41.52
CA SER A 360 11.81 -20.13 42.96
C SER A 360 10.64 -19.43 43.66
N THR A 361 9.56 -20.16 43.95
CA THR A 361 8.94 -20.23 45.30
C THR A 361 8.04 -21.46 45.42
N ASP A 362 8.49 -22.37 46.28
CA ASP A 362 8.16 -23.81 46.35
C ASP A 362 6.81 -24.19 47.03
N SER A 363 6.33 -25.38 46.65
CA SER A 363 5.52 -26.33 47.44
C SER A 363 4.05 -26.06 47.79
N ASN A 364 3.18 -26.97 47.31
CA ASN A 364 2.86 -28.15 48.13
C ASN A 364 2.27 -29.37 47.35
N ASN A 365 3.11 -30.42 47.23
CA ASN A 365 2.84 -31.80 47.68
C ASN A 365 2.05 -32.85 46.82
N THR A 366 2.76 -33.97 46.58
CA THR A 366 2.35 -35.41 46.54
C THR A 366 1.87 -36.16 45.26
N THR A 367 2.56 -37.32 45.03
CA THR A 367 2.12 -38.62 44.44
C THR A 367 1.67 -38.69 42.97
N ASP A 368 2.13 -39.59 42.09
CA ASP A 368 3.07 -40.73 42.15
C ASP A 368 3.16 -41.38 40.73
N SER A 369 4.22 -42.17 40.52
CA SER A 369 4.26 -43.43 39.74
C SER A 369 4.27 -43.48 38.19
N THR A 370 5.38 -44.06 37.71
CA THR A 370 5.52 -45.04 36.61
C THR A 370 5.39 -44.60 35.14
N ASP A 371 6.05 -45.24 34.16
CA ASP A 371 7.29 -46.05 34.09
C ASP A 371 7.53 -46.45 32.60
N SER A 372 8.69 -47.00 32.29
CA SER A 372 8.94 -48.00 31.24
C SER A 372 9.20 -47.59 29.77
N THR A 373 10.51 -47.57 29.46
CA THR A 373 11.19 -48.68 28.73
C THR A 373 11.45 -48.55 27.21
N ASP A 374 12.76 -48.50 26.92
CA ASP A 374 13.56 -48.98 25.77
C ASP A 374 13.27 -48.59 24.31
N SER A 375 14.31 -48.02 23.68
CA SER A 375 15.27 -48.74 22.79
C SER A 375 14.73 -49.85 21.85
N ASN A 376 15.26 -50.07 20.64
CA ASN A 376 16.68 -49.98 20.28
C ASN A 376 16.94 -50.13 18.75
N ASN A 377 18.19 -49.89 18.36
CA ASN A 377 18.94 -50.49 17.25
C ASN A 377 18.75 -50.09 15.75
N THR A 378 19.72 -49.28 15.26
CA THR A 378 20.95 -49.77 14.57
C THR A 378 20.88 -50.32 13.12
N THR A 379 21.18 -49.42 12.16
CA THR A 379 22.47 -49.41 11.39
C THR A 379 22.63 -50.18 10.05
N ASP A 380 23.44 -49.54 9.18
CA ASP A 380 24.24 -50.06 8.04
C ASP A 380 23.54 -50.44 6.71
N ASN A 381 24.16 -50.25 5.52
CA ASN A 381 25.46 -49.60 5.22
C ASN A 381 25.48 -48.91 3.82
N SER A 382 26.55 -48.13 3.64
CA SER A 382 27.21 -47.62 2.42
C SER A 382 27.42 -48.70 1.32
N THR A 383 27.87 -48.45 0.08
CA THR A 383 28.88 -47.45 -0.38
C THR A 383 28.93 -47.32 -1.92
N THR A 384 29.30 -46.12 -2.43
CA THR A 384 30.06 -45.86 -3.71
C THR A 384 29.47 -46.32 -5.06
N ASP A 385 29.87 -45.78 -6.23
CA ASP A 385 30.95 -44.82 -6.55
C ASP A 385 30.68 -43.96 -7.82
N SER A 386 31.34 -42.79 -7.91
CA SER A 386 31.93 -42.13 -9.10
C SER A 386 31.10 -41.87 -10.40
N THR A 387 31.32 -40.80 -11.20
CA THR A 387 32.40 -39.78 -11.24
C THR A 387 31.97 -38.48 -11.94
N ASP A 388 32.40 -37.34 -11.38
CA ASP A 388 33.05 -36.16 -12.02
C ASP A 388 32.40 -35.39 -13.21
N SER A 389 32.17 -34.07 -13.02
CA SER A 389 32.87 -32.98 -13.76
C SER A 389 32.42 -31.56 -13.36
N THR A 390 33.28 -30.85 -12.61
CA THR A 390 33.68 -29.40 -12.71
C THR A 390 32.68 -28.27 -13.03
N ASP A 391 32.78 -27.03 -12.51
CA ASP A 391 33.59 -26.41 -11.42
C ASP A 391 33.15 -24.92 -11.20
N SER A 392 33.34 -24.42 -9.96
CA SER A 392 33.51 -23.03 -9.45
C SER A 392 32.81 -21.78 -10.06
N THR A 393 32.00 -21.16 -9.18
CA THR A 393 32.08 -19.76 -8.68
C THR A 393 33.19 -18.81 -9.21
N ASN A 394 32.98 -17.49 -9.33
CA ASN A 394 32.89 -16.55 -8.19
C ASN A 394 32.39 -15.12 -8.52
N THR A 395 32.11 -14.34 -7.47
CA THR A 395 32.00 -12.86 -7.35
C THR A 395 33.28 -12.11 -7.81
N THR A 396 33.31 -10.79 -8.14
CA THR A 396 32.28 -9.71 -8.12
C THR A 396 32.32 -8.87 -9.45
N ASP A 397 32.38 -7.52 -9.63
CA ASP A 397 32.49 -6.31 -8.79
C ASP A 397 32.04 -4.98 -9.50
N THR A 398 32.19 -3.85 -8.80
CA THR A 398 31.73 -2.46 -9.01
C THR A 398 32.63 -1.59 -9.94
N THR A 399 32.06 -0.68 -10.76
CA THR A 399 32.44 0.77 -10.85
C THR A 399 31.68 1.62 -11.90
N ASP A 400 30.91 2.59 -11.39
CA ASP A 400 30.91 4.06 -11.62
C ASP A 400 31.24 4.72 -12.99
N GLY A 401 30.65 5.91 -13.26
CA GLY A 401 30.83 6.69 -14.50
C GLY A 401 30.07 8.03 -14.66
N LYS A 402 30.15 8.96 -13.69
CA LYS A 402 30.25 10.46 -13.78
C LYS A 402 29.98 11.18 -15.15
N GLU A 403 29.44 12.42 -15.29
CA GLU A 403 29.54 13.67 -14.49
C GLU A 403 28.62 14.82 -15.05
N GLU A 404 28.37 15.89 -14.25
CA GLU A 404 27.89 17.31 -14.52
C GLU A 404 26.95 17.66 -15.72
N VAL A 405 25.85 18.44 -15.60
CA VAL A 405 25.52 19.73 -14.91
C VAL A 405 26.18 21.00 -15.50
N ALA A 406 25.39 21.89 -16.13
CA ALA A 406 25.67 23.34 -16.21
C ALA A 406 24.43 24.17 -16.67
N THR A 407 24.23 25.35 -16.08
CA THR A 407 23.14 26.33 -16.40
C THR A 407 23.71 27.69 -16.80
N THR A 408 23.07 28.44 -17.72
CA THR A 408 23.27 29.92 -17.81
C THR A 408 22.17 30.66 -18.57
N ASP A 409 21.74 31.80 -18.03
CA ASP A 409 20.97 32.87 -18.69
C ASP A 409 21.87 33.73 -19.62
N THR A 410 21.50 34.84 -20.30
CA THR A 410 20.41 35.84 -20.16
C THR A 410 20.19 36.64 -21.48
N ASN A 411 19.01 37.25 -21.64
CA ASN A 411 18.69 38.54 -22.32
C ASN A 411 19.18 38.91 -23.75
N THR A 412 18.23 39.34 -24.60
CA THR A 412 18.32 40.54 -25.49
C THR A 412 16.89 40.96 -25.93
N THR A 413 16.66 42.24 -26.29
CA THR A 413 15.33 42.88 -26.39
C THR A 413 15.08 43.59 -27.74
N THR A 414 13.81 43.87 -28.09
CA THR A 414 13.30 44.75 -29.20
C THR A 414 13.33 44.15 -30.63
N ASP A 415 12.41 44.44 -31.58
CA ASP A 415 11.21 45.32 -31.58
C ASP A 415 10.10 44.85 -32.56
N THR A 416 8.87 45.37 -32.38
CA THR A 416 7.70 45.44 -33.31
C THR A 416 7.49 44.42 -34.46
N THR A 417 6.35 43.69 -34.45
CA THR A 417 5.17 43.89 -35.36
C THR A 417 4.18 42.71 -35.28
N LYS A 418 2.87 42.98 -35.19
CA LYS A 418 1.75 41.99 -35.23
C LYS A 418 1.14 41.88 -36.65
N PRO A 419 0.31 40.85 -36.98
CA PRO A 419 0.00 39.63 -36.21
C PRO A 419 0.04 38.32 -37.06
N ASP A 420 0.51 37.21 -36.47
CA ASP A 420 -0.04 35.88 -36.77
C ASP A 420 0.21 34.93 -35.58
N GLU A 421 -0.71 34.97 -34.61
CA GLU A 421 -0.72 34.03 -33.49
C GLU A 421 -1.64 32.86 -33.85
N THR A 422 -1.13 31.92 -34.65
CA THR A 422 -1.58 30.52 -34.56
C THR A 422 -1.18 30.02 -33.18
N LEU A 423 -2.05 30.24 -32.19
CA LEU A 423 -1.95 29.60 -30.89
C LEU A 423 -1.82 28.10 -31.13
N GLU A 424 -0.71 27.51 -30.69
CA GLU A 424 -0.60 26.06 -30.64
C GLU A 424 -1.72 25.55 -29.73
N GLU A 425 -2.54 24.65 -30.25
CA GLU A 425 -3.68 24.09 -29.52
C GLU A 425 -3.12 23.23 -28.39
N ILE A 426 -3.06 23.82 -27.19
CA ILE A 426 -2.50 23.19 -25.99
C ILE A 426 -3.25 21.87 -25.77
N ASP A 427 -2.52 20.76 -25.85
CA ASP A 427 -3.05 19.42 -25.61
C ASP A 427 -3.55 19.31 -24.17
N LYS A 428 -4.88 19.28 -24.01
CA LYS A 428 -5.58 19.39 -22.73
C LYS A 428 -6.15 18.04 -22.34
N SER A 429 -5.75 17.55 -21.17
CA SER A 429 -6.34 16.38 -20.53
C SER A 429 -7.86 16.57 -20.34
N GLU A 430 -8.63 15.48 -20.40
CA GLU A 430 -10.11 15.51 -20.38
C GLU A 430 -10.72 16.19 -19.14
N ASN A 431 -9.95 16.31 -18.05
CA ASN A 431 -10.35 16.99 -16.83
C ASN A 431 -10.02 18.50 -16.81
N VAL A 432 -9.46 19.07 -17.89
CA VAL A 432 -9.26 20.52 -18.06
C VAL A 432 -10.51 21.13 -18.70
N ILE A 433 -11.35 21.74 -17.87
CA ILE A 433 -12.64 22.32 -18.27
C ILE A 433 -12.67 23.80 -17.89
N ALA A 434 -13.14 24.65 -18.80
CA ALA A 434 -13.23 26.09 -18.64
C ALA A 434 -11.91 26.79 -18.26
N GLU A 435 -10.79 26.29 -18.80
CA GLU A 435 -9.41 26.68 -18.47
C GLU A 435 -8.95 26.32 -17.05
N LYS A 436 -9.67 25.46 -16.32
CA LYS A 436 -9.32 24.97 -14.98
C LYS A 436 -9.09 23.47 -14.98
N ILE A 437 -8.14 22.97 -14.18
CA ILE A 437 -7.99 21.53 -13.94
C ILE A 437 -9.00 21.15 -12.84
N LEU A 438 -9.95 20.26 -13.16
CA LEU A 438 -10.96 19.78 -12.22
C LEU A 438 -10.58 18.39 -11.68
N PHE A 439 -10.99 18.11 -10.44
CA PHE A 439 -10.85 16.79 -9.80
C PHE A 439 -11.92 16.58 -8.71
N LEU A 440 -12.20 15.31 -8.37
CA LEU A 440 -13.04 14.95 -7.24
C LEU A 440 -12.17 14.65 -6.02
N ARG A 441 -12.37 15.36 -4.91
CA ARG A 441 -11.85 14.95 -3.60
C ARG A 441 -12.83 13.96 -2.99
N ILE A 442 -12.46 12.69 -2.96
CA ILE A 442 -13.25 11.63 -2.33
C ILE A 442 -13.14 11.79 -0.80
N LEU A 443 -14.25 12.13 -0.14
CA LEU A 443 -14.34 12.19 1.31
C LEU A 443 -14.63 10.82 1.92
N ARG A 444 -15.51 10.04 1.27
CA ARG A 444 -15.99 8.77 1.81
C ARG A 444 -16.36 7.81 0.68
N TYR A 445 -16.04 6.53 0.85
CA TYR A 445 -16.67 5.44 0.11
C TYR A 445 -17.79 4.85 0.97
N ILE A 446 -18.94 4.54 0.37
CA ILE A 446 -20.13 4.04 1.05
C ILE A 446 -20.58 2.74 0.37
N GLU A 447 -21.25 1.86 1.12
CA GLU A 447 -21.72 0.55 0.66
C GLU A 447 -22.54 0.64 -0.64
N GLY A 448 -22.59 -0.45 -1.42
CA GLY A 448 -23.25 -0.46 -2.73
C GLY A 448 -22.54 0.36 -3.82
N GLY A 449 -21.44 1.04 -3.49
CA GLY A 449 -20.62 1.82 -4.41
C GLY A 449 -21.10 3.25 -4.62
N HIS A 450 -21.71 3.85 -3.60
CA HIS A 450 -21.88 5.30 -3.54
C HIS A 450 -20.59 5.94 -3.00
N TYR A 451 -20.32 7.16 -3.43
CA TYR A 451 -19.25 7.99 -2.89
C TYR A 451 -19.84 9.18 -2.12
N SER A 452 -18.99 9.89 -1.38
CA SER A 452 -19.24 11.27 -0.92
C SER A 452 -18.07 12.10 -1.40
N ASN A 453 -18.31 12.96 -2.38
CA ASN A 453 -17.26 13.66 -3.12
C ASN A 453 -17.48 15.18 -3.11
N GLU A 454 -16.38 15.92 -3.13
CA GLU A 454 -16.38 17.35 -3.45
C GLU A 454 -15.76 17.56 -4.83
N LEU A 455 -16.38 18.37 -5.69
CA LEU A 455 -15.72 18.84 -6.90
C LEU A 455 -14.82 20.03 -6.56
N TRP A 456 -13.55 19.93 -6.93
CA TRP A 456 -12.54 20.97 -6.78
C TRP A 456 -11.94 21.35 -8.13
N ALA A 457 -11.38 22.55 -8.21
CA ALA A 457 -10.67 23.07 -9.37
C ALA A 457 -9.45 23.89 -8.98
N ILE A 458 -8.47 23.97 -9.87
CA ILE A 458 -7.33 24.88 -9.82
C ILE A 458 -7.21 25.63 -11.15
N ASP A 459 -6.90 26.92 -11.10
CA ASP A 459 -6.62 27.76 -12.27
C ASP A 459 -5.12 27.66 -12.62
N PRO A 460 -4.69 27.04 -13.74
CA PRO A 460 -3.28 26.90 -14.08
C PRO A 460 -2.57 28.23 -14.41
N LYS A 461 -3.28 29.36 -14.36
CA LYS A 461 -2.74 30.73 -14.48
C LYS A 461 -2.63 31.43 -13.12
N LYS A 462 -3.10 30.78 -12.04
CA LYS A 462 -3.07 31.15 -10.62
C LYS A 462 -3.05 29.87 -9.77
N ASP A 463 -1.97 29.12 -9.88
CA ASP A 463 -1.80 27.77 -9.34
C ASP A 463 -1.50 27.75 -7.82
N ASP A 464 -1.82 28.83 -7.12
CA ASP A 464 -1.67 29.04 -5.68
C ASP A 464 -2.95 28.78 -4.87
N ALA A 465 -4.10 28.59 -5.52
CA ALA A 465 -5.40 28.44 -4.85
C ALA A 465 -6.28 27.30 -5.41
N LEU A 466 -6.93 26.57 -4.48
CA LEU A 466 -7.95 25.57 -4.79
C LEU A 466 -9.36 26.17 -4.62
N GLU A 467 -10.18 26.07 -5.67
CA GLU A 467 -11.60 26.42 -5.63
C GLU A 467 -12.47 25.18 -5.38
N LYS A 468 -13.41 25.26 -4.43
CA LYS A 468 -14.38 24.18 -4.12
C LYS A 468 -15.76 24.51 -4.66
N SER A 469 -16.42 23.53 -5.29
CA SER A 469 -17.85 23.65 -5.63
C SER A 469 -18.73 23.68 -4.37
N PRO A 470 -19.70 24.61 -4.28
CA PRO A 470 -20.71 24.57 -3.22
C PRO A 470 -21.71 23.41 -3.38
N TYR A 471 -21.69 22.65 -4.48
CA TYR A 471 -22.48 21.43 -4.62
C TYR A 471 -21.70 20.20 -4.13
N THR A 472 -21.95 19.79 -2.89
CA THR A 472 -21.24 18.71 -2.20
C THR A 472 -21.97 17.36 -2.22
N ASN A 473 -23.21 17.29 -2.70
CA ASN A 473 -23.99 16.04 -2.75
C ASN A 473 -23.62 15.19 -3.98
N ILE A 474 -22.32 14.96 -4.20
CA ILE A 474 -21.80 14.18 -5.33
C ILE A 474 -21.48 12.76 -4.86
N CYS A 475 -21.98 11.76 -5.58
CA CYS A 475 -21.88 10.36 -5.19
C CYS A 475 -21.48 9.40 -6.32
N GLY A 476 -21.43 9.86 -7.56
CA GLY A 476 -20.79 9.13 -8.66
C GLY A 476 -19.27 9.12 -8.48
N ARG A 477 -18.61 8.04 -8.92
CA ARG A 477 -17.14 7.86 -8.87
C ARG A 477 -16.39 8.93 -9.67
N GLU A 478 -17.00 9.43 -10.73
CA GLU A 478 -16.38 10.20 -11.81
C GLU A 478 -17.24 11.39 -12.22
N PHE A 479 -16.65 12.28 -13.02
CA PHE A 479 -17.34 13.33 -13.76
C PHE A 479 -16.94 13.26 -15.23
N VAL A 480 -17.75 13.82 -16.12
CA VAL A 480 -17.44 13.89 -17.56
C VAL A 480 -17.62 15.31 -18.10
N GLY A 481 -16.75 15.73 -19.02
CA GLY A 481 -16.81 17.03 -19.67
C GLY A 481 -18.02 17.17 -20.61
N LEU A 482 -18.71 18.30 -20.55
CA LEU A 482 -19.89 18.64 -21.35
C LEU A 482 -19.62 19.91 -22.16
N GLY A 483 -18.85 19.76 -23.23
CA GLY A 483 -18.26 20.88 -23.96
C GLY A 483 -17.20 21.60 -23.11
N GLU A 484 -16.83 22.81 -23.53
CA GLU A 484 -15.69 23.56 -22.96
C GLU A 484 -15.95 24.14 -21.56
N GLU A 485 -17.21 24.32 -21.14
CA GLU A 485 -17.56 25.12 -19.95
C GLU A 485 -18.29 24.36 -18.83
N SER A 486 -18.51 23.06 -18.92
CA SER A 486 -19.35 22.35 -17.95
C SER A 486 -18.93 20.89 -17.76
N VAL A 487 -19.29 20.33 -16.61
CA VAL A 487 -19.14 18.90 -16.29
C VAL A 487 -20.48 18.31 -15.86
N VAL A 488 -20.63 17.00 -16.03
CA VAL A 488 -21.73 16.21 -15.46
C VAL A 488 -21.21 15.37 -14.31
N VAL A 489 -21.92 15.41 -13.19
CA VAL A 489 -21.72 14.53 -12.03
C VAL A 489 -23.01 13.77 -11.73
N ILE A 490 -22.91 12.65 -10.99
CA ILE A 490 -24.07 12.01 -10.38
C ILE A 490 -24.18 12.52 -8.94
N GLY A 491 -25.34 13.05 -8.59
CA GLY A 491 -25.62 13.59 -7.26
C GLY A 491 -26.96 13.13 -6.70
N TYR A 492 -27.22 13.52 -5.45
CA TYR A 492 -28.43 13.20 -4.70
C TYR A 492 -28.98 14.42 -3.97
N GLU A 493 -30.21 14.35 -3.47
CA GLU A 493 -30.89 15.44 -2.76
C GLU A 493 -31.11 15.12 -1.27
N GLY A 494 -31.23 16.15 -0.44
CA GLY A 494 -31.42 15.98 1.01
C GLY A 494 -30.15 15.53 1.76
N SER A 495 -30.34 15.01 2.97
CA SER A 495 -29.25 14.82 3.94
C SER A 495 -28.40 13.55 3.75
N ALA A 496 -28.92 12.55 3.04
CA ALA A 496 -28.24 11.27 2.87
C ALA A 496 -28.58 10.58 1.53
N HIS A 497 -27.56 9.96 0.93
CA HIS A 497 -27.64 9.23 -0.33
C HIS A 497 -28.66 8.07 -0.33
N ASN A 498 -28.82 7.37 0.79
CA ASN A 498 -29.73 6.22 0.92
C ASN A 498 -31.22 6.59 0.95
N ASP A 499 -31.54 7.86 1.24
CA ASP A 499 -32.92 8.33 1.46
C ASP A 499 -33.48 9.12 0.25
N SER A 500 -32.79 9.12 -0.90
CA SER A 500 -33.04 10.06 -1.99
C SER A 500 -32.82 9.50 -3.40
N SER A 501 -33.37 10.20 -4.40
CA SER A 501 -33.15 9.90 -5.82
C SER A 501 -31.76 10.33 -6.26
N HIS A 502 -31.14 9.50 -7.10
CA HIS A 502 -29.88 9.78 -7.75
C HIS A 502 -30.13 10.39 -9.12
N ASN A 503 -29.56 11.55 -9.42
CA ASN A 503 -29.83 12.28 -10.66
C ASN A 503 -28.51 12.74 -11.31
N LEU A 504 -28.53 12.97 -12.62
CA LEU A 504 -27.45 13.72 -13.28
C LEU A 504 -27.54 15.19 -12.86
N VAL A 505 -26.39 15.83 -12.67
CA VAL A 505 -26.28 17.25 -12.33
C VAL A 505 -25.21 17.89 -13.22
N VAL A 506 -25.54 18.98 -13.91
CA VAL A 506 -24.55 19.79 -14.64
C VAL A 506 -24.00 20.85 -13.72
N ILE A 507 -22.67 20.97 -13.66
CA ILE A 507 -21.94 22.03 -12.96
C ILE A 507 -21.16 22.86 -14.00
N ASN A 508 -21.16 24.17 -13.87
CA ASN A 508 -20.35 25.06 -14.71
C ASN A 508 -18.89 25.08 -14.22
N GLY A 509 -17.91 24.87 -15.11
CA GLY A 509 -16.50 24.80 -14.74
C GLY A 509 -15.88 26.14 -14.32
N LYS A 510 -16.51 27.28 -14.64
CA LYS A 510 -15.96 28.62 -14.36
C LYS A 510 -16.21 29.07 -12.92
N ASP A 511 -17.42 28.84 -12.41
CA ASP A 511 -17.91 29.28 -11.10
C ASP A 511 -18.25 28.11 -10.15
N LEU A 512 -18.12 26.86 -10.64
CA LEU A 512 -18.42 25.61 -9.93
C LEU A 512 -19.88 25.50 -9.44
N LEU A 513 -20.82 26.24 -10.02
CA LEU A 513 -22.24 26.24 -9.63
C LEU A 513 -23.09 25.19 -10.37
N LYS A 514 -24.06 24.62 -9.64
CA LYS A 514 -25.10 23.73 -10.16
C LYS A 514 -26.00 24.49 -11.16
N LYS A 515 -26.01 24.02 -12.41
CA LYS A 515 -26.67 24.65 -13.57
C LYS A 515 -27.98 23.95 -13.97
N ALA A 516 -28.02 22.62 -13.89
CA ALA A 516 -29.19 21.81 -14.24
C ALA A 516 -29.17 20.45 -13.49
N GLN A 517 -30.31 19.75 -13.46
CA GLN A 517 -30.47 18.39 -12.94
C GLN A 517 -31.49 17.61 -13.78
N SER A 518 -31.29 16.29 -13.96
CA SER A 518 -32.26 15.44 -14.65
C SER A 518 -33.53 15.21 -13.82
N ALA A 519 -34.69 15.12 -14.47
CA ALA A 519 -35.92 14.68 -13.80
C ALA A 519 -35.91 13.16 -13.54
N GLU A 520 -35.19 12.44 -14.39
CA GLU A 520 -34.98 11.00 -14.37
C GLU A 520 -34.02 10.61 -13.26
N GLU A 521 -34.38 9.57 -12.51
CA GLU A 521 -33.45 8.87 -11.62
C GLU A 521 -32.48 8.03 -12.45
N VAL A 522 -31.20 8.06 -12.09
CA VAL A 522 -30.13 7.26 -12.71
C VAL A 522 -29.49 6.31 -11.71
N PHE A 523 -28.88 5.24 -12.21
CA PHE A 523 -28.07 4.35 -11.40
C PHE A 523 -26.81 5.09 -10.90
N TRP A 524 -26.55 5.10 -9.59
CA TRP A 524 -25.43 5.84 -8.99
C TRP A 524 -24.04 5.33 -9.42
N ARG A 525 -23.97 4.07 -9.87
CA ARG A 525 -22.79 3.45 -10.50
C ARG A 525 -22.89 3.39 -12.04
N THR A 526 -23.71 4.21 -12.68
CA THR A 526 -23.68 4.29 -14.15
C THR A 526 -22.30 4.77 -14.61
N PRO A 527 -21.67 4.12 -15.60
CA PRO A 527 -20.65 4.80 -16.38
C PRO A 527 -21.31 6.01 -17.05
N MET A 528 -20.61 7.14 -17.11
CA MET A 528 -21.07 8.30 -17.87
C MET A 528 -20.24 8.43 -19.15
N VAL A 529 -20.89 8.72 -20.27
CA VAL A 529 -20.21 9.06 -21.52
C VAL A 529 -20.85 10.29 -22.14
N THR A 530 -20.06 11.31 -22.44
CA THR A 530 -20.48 12.44 -23.28
C THR A 530 -20.03 12.23 -24.72
N LYS A 531 -20.94 12.45 -25.67
CA LYS A 531 -20.66 12.30 -27.10
C LYS A 531 -21.65 13.11 -27.93
N ASP A 532 -21.15 13.82 -28.94
CA ASP A 532 -21.94 14.61 -29.90
C ASP A 532 -22.87 15.63 -29.21
N GLY A 533 -22.42 16.21 -28.08
CA GLY A 533 -23.19 17.14 -27.24
C GLY A 533 -24.30 16.50 -26.41
N LYS A 534 -24.41 15.16 -26.41
CA LYS A 534 -25.36 14.36 -25.63
C LYS A 534 -24.64 13.66 -24.47
N ILE A 535 -25.39 13.33 -23.43
CA ILE A 535 -24.91 12.59 -22.25
C ILE A 535 -25.60 11.22 -22.22
N TYR A 536 -24.85 10.16 -21.95
CA TYR A 536 -25.36 8.80 -21.89
C TYR A 536 -25.16 8.21 -20.49
N ALA A 537 -26.23 7.70 -19.90
CA ALA A 537 -26.29 7.21 -18.52
C ALA A 537 -27.45 6.20 -18.35
N PHE A 538 -27.40 5.39 -17.29
CA PHE A 538 -28.41 4.37 -17.03
C PHE A 538 -29.58 4.93 -16.21
N VAL A 539 -30.71 5.16 -16.87
CA VAL A 539 -31.97 5.59 -16.25
C VAL A 539 -32.61 4.41 -15.52
N LYS A 540 -33.04 4.63 -14.28
CA LYS A 540 -33.82 3.70 -13.48
C LYS A 540 -35.31 3.88 -13.76
N ASP A 541 -36.02 2.79 -14.01
CA ASP A 541 -37.44 2.75 -14.30
C ASP A 541 -38.06 1.53 -13.60
N GLY A 542 -38.69 1.78 -12.45
CA GLY A 542 -39.07 0.73 -11.50
C GLY A 542 -37.86 -0.08 -11.02
N ASN A 543 -37.90 -1.40 -11.22
CA ASN A 543 -36.83 -2.33 -10.88
C ASN A 543 -35.93 -2.68 -12.08
N SER A 544 -35.90 -1.85 -13.11
CA SER A 544 -35.12 -2.07 -14.34
C SER A 544 -34.34 -0.82 -14.71
N TYR A 545 -33.28 -1.02 -15.49
CA TYR A 545 -32.44 0.06 -16.00
C TYR A 545 -32.50 0.10 -17.52
N PHE A 546 -32.33 1.28 -18.07
CA PHE A 546 -32.37 1.56 -19.51
C PHE A 546 -31.25 2.54 -19.87
N LEU A 547 -30.70 2.44 -21.08
CA LEU A 547 -29.77 3.45 -21.56
C LEU A 547 -30.56 4.71 -21.90
N GLY A 548 -30.37 5.77 -21.10
CA GLY A 548 -30.84 7.11 -21.40
C GLY A 548 -29.81 7.87 -22.22
N ARG A 549 -30.30 8.66 -23.19
CA ARG A 549 -29.54 9.72 -23.86
C ARG A 549 -30.20 11.04 -23.50
N PHE A 550 -29.43 11.99 -22.99
CA PHE A 550 -29.87 13.30 -22.54
C PHE A 550 -29.28 14.41 -23.41
N ASN A 551 -29.99 15.53 -23.48
CA ASN A 551 -29.48 16.81 -23.97
C ASN A 551 -28.57 17.48 -22.93
N ALA A 552 -27.82 18.51 -23.35
CA ALA A 552 -26.92 19.26 -22.46
C ALA A 552 -27.64 20.09 -21.37
N ASP A 553 -28.96 20.20 -21.42
CA ASP A 553 -29.83 20.76 -20.36
C ASP A 553 -30.41 19.69 -19.41
N LEU A 554 -29.97 18.42 -19.57
CA LEU A 554 -30.47 17.23 -18.88
C LEU A 554 -31.94 16.85 -19.15
N THR A 555 -32.54 17.35 -20.23
CA THR A 555 -33.79 16.76 -20.76
C THR A 555 -33.51 15.42 -21.44
N LEU A 556 -34.34 14.40 -21.16
CA LEU A 556 -34.23 13.07 -21.79
C LEU A 556 -34.64 13.14 -23.27
N ASP A 557 -33.71 12.78 -24.16
CA ASP A 557 -33.84 12.81 -25.62
C ASP A 557 -34.21 11.45 -26.21
N ALA A 558 -33.71 10.37 -25.61
CA ALA A 558 -34.11 8.99 -25.92
C ALA A 558 -33.87 8.05 -24.72
N LYS A 559 -34.59 6.92 -24.69
CA LYS A 559 -34.38 5.79 -23.77
C LYS A 559 -34.35 4.50 -24.58
N SER A 560 -33.56 3.50 -24.18
CA SER A 560 -33.48 2.22 -24.89
C SER A 560 -34.83 1.51 -24.98
N SER A 561 -35.07 0.80 -26.08
CA SER A 561 -36.30 0.01 -26.28
C SER A 561 -36.45 -1.15 -25.30
N ASP A 562 -35.32 -1.62 -24.78
CA ASP A 562 -35.19 -2.82 -23.96
C ASP A 562 -34.39 -2.48 -22.68
N PRO A 563 -34.66 -3.17 -21.55
CA PRO A 563 -33.90 -3.01 -20.33
C PRO A 563 -32.49 -3.57 -20.47
N ILE A 564 -31.58 -3.10 -19.61
CA ILE A 564 -30.14 -3.37 -19.65
C ILE A 564 -29.62 -3.85 -18.29
N SER A 565 -28.47 -4.51 -18.26
CA SER A 565 -27.77 -4.75 -16.98
C SER A 565 -27.20 -3.43 -16.43
N GLN A 566 -27.40 -3.19 -15.13
CA GLN A 566 -26.80 -2.06 -14.42
C GLN A 566 -25.26 -2.15 -14.36
N ASN A 567 -24.70 -3.35 -14.57
CA ASN A 567 -23.25 -3.64 -14.54
C ASN A 567 -22.66 -3.72 -15.96
N SER A 568 -23.09 -2.84 -16.87
CA SER A 568 -22.58 -2.73 -18.24
C SER A 568 -21.74 -1.49 -18.45
N ASP A 569 -20.74 -1.57 -19.32
CA ASP A 569 -20.03 -0.41 -19.87
C ASP A 569 -20.68 0.09 -21.17
N ILE A 570 -20.49 1.38 -21.51
CA ILE A 570 -21.06 2.01 -22.71
C ILE A 570 -19.95 2.19 -23.77
N THR A 571 -19.96 1.37 -24.83
CA THR A 571 -18.99 1.46 -25.94
C THR A 571 -19.65 1.93 -27.25
N PHE A 572 -19.12 2.97 -27.88
CA PHE A 572 -19.59 3.45 -29.19
C PHE A 572 -18.74 2.90 -30.34
N TYR A 573 -19.38 2.40 -31.40
CA TYR A 573 -18.68 2.04 -32.65
C TYR A 573 -19.55 2.32 -33.89
N GLY A 574 -19.25 3.43 -34.57
CA GLY A 574 -20.09 3.96 -35.64
C GLY A 574 -21.51 4.29 -35.15
N GLU A 575 -22.52 3.90 -35.91
CA GLU A 575 -23.95 4.10 -35.60
C GLU A 575 -24.49 3.14 -34.50
N LYS A 576 -23.62 2.55 -33.67
CA LYS A 576 -23.98 1.53 -32.68
C LYS A 576 -23.43 1.83 -31.30
N ILE A 577 -24.22 1.47 -30.30
CA ILE A 577 -23.81 1.41 -28.90
C ILE A 577 -23.80 -0.05 -28.47
N TYR A 578 -22.70 -0.50 -27.91
CA TYR A 578 -22.51 -1.83 -27.35
C TYR A 578 -22.53 -1.68 -25.83
N LEU A 579 -23.45 -2.38 -25.16
CA LEU A 579 -23.48 -2.48 -23.71
C LEU A 579 -22.90 -3.83 -23.32
N THR A 580 -21.72 -3.79 -22.70
CA THR A 580 -20.93 -4.96 -22.33
C THR A 580 -20.94 -5.13 -20.83
N GLY A 581 -21.70 -6.10 -20.29
CA GLY A 581 -21.88 -6.25 -18.85
C GLY A 581 -22.31 -7.63 -18.40
N LYS A 582 -21.90 -8.00 -17.19
CA LYS A 582 -22.32 -9.25 -16.54
C LYS A 582 -23.80 -9.13 -16.12
N SER A 583 -24.56 -10.22 -16.18
CA SER A 583 -25.86 -10.25 -15.49
C SER A 583 -25.67 -10.13 -13.98
N GLY A 584 -26.52 -9.37 -13.31
CA GLY A 584 -26.51 -9.22 -11.85
C GLY A 584 -26.73 -10.54 -11.10
N ASN A 585 -27.49 -11.48 -11.69
CA ASN A 585 -27.92 -12.71 -11.03
C ASN A 585 -27.06 -13.95 -11.38
N GLY A 586 -25.92 -13.75 -12.05
CA GLY A 586 -25.03 -14.85 -12.45
C GLY A 586 -25.43 -15.57 -13.75
N ASP A 587 -26.47 -15.09 -14.45
CA ASP A 587 -26.76 -15.54 -15.82
C ASP A 587 -25.61 -15.25 -16.78
N THR A 588 -25.63 -15.88 -17.95
CA THR A 588 -24.67 -15.63 -19.02
C THR A 588 -24.59 -14.14 -19.35
N THR A 589 -23.38 -13.57 -19.22
CA THR A 589 -23.04 -12.24 -19.76
C THR A 589 -23.57 -12.10 -21.18
N THR A 590 -24.22 -10.99 -21.51
CA THR A 590 -24.61 -10.70 -22.90
C THR A 590 -24.18 -9.31 -23.30
N ILE A 591 -23.99 -9.11 -24.60
CA ILE A 591 -23.65 -7.81 -25.19
C ILE A 591 -24.87 -7.34 -25.97
N GLN A 592 -25.60 -6.37 -25.43
CA GLN A 592 -26.71 -5.75 -26.14
C GLN A 592 -26.17 -4.68 -27.09
N VAL A 593 -26.62 -4.70 -28.35
CA VAL A 593 -26.18 -3.76 -29.38
C VAL A 593 -27.38 -2.93 -29.82
N PHE A 594 -27.34 -1.63 -29.52
CA PHE A 594 -28.38 -0.66 -29.83
C PHE A 594 -27.97 0.22 -31.02
N ASN A 595 -28.95 0.78 -31.73
CA ASN A 595 -28.71 1.85 -32.70
C ASN A 595 -28.42 3.17 -31.96
N ALA A 596 -27.35 3.88 -32.32
CA ALA A 596 -26.95 5.11 -31.63
C ALA A 596 -27.91 6.29 -31.89
N GLY A 597 -28.67 6.26 -32.99
CA GLY A 597 -29.62 7.31 -33.36
C GLY A 597 -30.95 7.25 -32.61
N ASP A 598 -31.54 6.06 -32.45
CA ASP A 598 -32.89 5.89 -31.86
C ASP A 598 -32.97 4.95 -30.63
N LEU A 599 -31.83 4.43 -30.17
CA LEU A 599 -31.68 3.50 -29.04
C LEU A 599 -32.55 2.21 -29.13
N LYS A 600 -32.96 1.79 -30.33
CA LYS A 600 -33.58 0.47 -30.51
C LYS A 600 -32.55 -0.66 -30.47
N LEU A 601 -32.90 -1.77 -29.84
CA LEU A 601 -32.09 -2.98 -29.81
C LEU A 601 -31.97 -3.58 -31.22
N LEU A 602 -30.75 -3.69 -31.74
CA LEU A 602 -30.44 -4.30 -33.04
C LEU A 602 -30.16 -5.80 -32.91
N LYS A 603 -29.57 -6.23 -31.78
CA LYS A 603 -29.35 -7.62 -31.40
C LYS A 603 -28.83 -7.72 -29.96
N THR A 604 -28.99 -8.90 -29.38
CA THR A 604 -28.19 -9.35 -28.23
C THR A 604 -27.19 -10.40 -28.72
N ILE A 605 -25.93 -10.31 -28.26
CA ILE A 605 -24.88 -11.29 -28.54
C ILE A 605 -24.57 -12.02 -27.24
N THR A 606 -24.72 -13.34 -27.24
CA THR A 606 -24.22 -14.21 -26.18
C THR A 606 -22.79 -14.63 -26.53
N PRO A 607 -21.78 -14.33 -25.69
CA PRO A 607 -20.44 -14.92 -25.81
C PRO A 607 -20.51 -16.47 -25.75
N PRO A 608 -19.51 -17.19 -26.26
CA PRO A 608 -19.39 -18.61 -25.98
C PRO A 608 -19.31 -18.86 -24.46
N ALA A 609 -19.85 -19.99 -24.01
CA ALA A 609 -19.58 -20.48 -22.66
C ALA A 609 -18.10 -20.89 -22.54
N ASN A 610 -17.51 -20.63 -21.37
CA ASN A 610 -16.20 -21.13 -20.97
C ASN A 610 -16.27 -22.62 -20.59
#